data_AF-A0A4D9D4B8-F1
#
_entry.id   AF-A0A4D9D4B8-F1
#
_cell.length_a   1.000
_cell.length_b   1.000
_cell.length_c   1.000
_cell.angle_alpha   90.00
_cell.angle_beta   90.00
_cell.angle_gamma   90.00
#
_symmetry.space_group_name_H-M   'P 1'
#
loop_
_entity.id
_entity.type
_entity.pdbx_description
1 polymer ?
#
loop_
_entity_poly.entity_id
_entity_poly.type
_entity_poly.pdbx_seq_one_letter_code
_entity_poly.pdbx_strand_id
1 'polypeptide(L)'
;MEQSTAFCASLASVDVSSPPSMSSTSTSPASIPSEAEWAKIFGRLADKAIFMDESAGQCCHSGCDNCEWRYDFDIMRAARPKWLVTYAERKFDSDAHTAKWTALFDPPASSPTSSTPMSDEDMFNMETAGPTSLASPTVLAERLSALPFLAPLGPTVTVTADEPLESETAAWLWDKLLPPGSKSAGLTARLMERRLKEWANGKDSLMWGDFLAEMRR
;
A
#
# COMPACT_ATOMS: atom_id res chain seq x y z
N MET A 1 68.66 59.35 -12.45
CA MET A 1 67.25 59.00 -12.66
C MET A 1 67.25 57.49 -12.85
N GLU A 2 67.11 56.71 -11.77
CA GLU A 2 65.80 56.22 -11.26
C GLU A 2 65.14 55.29 -12.30
N GLN A 3 64.79 54.01 -12.10
CA GLN A 3 64.42 53.13 -10.98
C GLN A 3 64.64 51.67 -11.47
N SER A 4 65.07 50.68 -10.67
CA SER A 4 64.41 49.90 -9.61
C SER A 4 63.34 48.89 -10.09
N THR A 5 63.43 47.67 -9.50
CA THR A 5 62.43 46.58 -9.38
C THR A 5 62.22 45.65 -10.59
N ALA A 6 61.88 44.36 -10.46
CA ALA A 6 61.93 43.37 -9.38
C ALA A 6 61.68 41.98 -10.02
N PHE A 7 62.28 40.95 -9.44
CA PHE A 7 62.13 39.54 -9.81
C PHE A 7 60.88 38.97 -9.14
N CYS A 8 59.93 38.40 -9.90
CA CYS A 8 58.86 37.55 -9.35
C CYS A 8 58.69 36.30 -10.22
N ALA A 9 59.12 35.17 -9.66
CA ALA A 9 58.76 33.84 -10.15
C ALA A 9 57.34 33.50 -9.65
N SER A 10 56.45 33.10 -10.58
CA SER A 10 55.12 32.59 -10.26
C SER A 10 55.05 31.13 -10.69
N LEU A 11 54.95 30.25 -9.69
CA LEU A 11 54.57 28.86 -9.84
C LEU A 11 53.04 28.80 -9.81
N ALA A 12 52.42 28.38 -10.90
CA ALA A 12 51.00 28.04 -10.92
C ALA A 12 50.83 26.54 -11.15
N SER A 13 50.14 25.94 -10.18
CA SER A 13 49.91 24.52 -9.98
C SER A 13 49.03 23.89 -11.06
N VAL A 14 49.28 22.61 -11.30
CA VAL A 14 48.43 21.68 -12.04
C VAL A 14 47.12 21.45 -11.27
N ASP A 15 45.99 21.70 -11.93
CA ASP A 15 44.66 21.39 -11.44
C ASP A 15 44.34 19.91 -11.74
N VAL A 16 44.30 19.09 -10.69
CA VAL A 16 43.88 17.69 -10.77
C VAL A 16 42.35 17.64 -10.60
N SER A 17 41.64 17.41 -11.70
CA SER A 17 40.19 17.23 -11.69
C SER A 17 39.80 16.03 -10.82
N SER A 18 39.02 16.30 -9.78
CA SER A 18 38.31 15.30 -8.95
C SER A 18 37.37 14.43 -9.79
N PRO A 19 37.33 13.10 -9.57
CA PRO A 19 36.28 12.26 -10.14
C PRO A 19 34.93 12.49 -9.46
N PRO A 20 33.79 12.27 -10.17
CA PRO A 20 32.47 12.41 -9.59
C PRO A 20 32.24 11.35 -8.50
N SER A 21 31.87 11.85 -7.32
CA SER A 21 31.47 11.07 -6.16
C SER A 21 30.23 10.25 -6.51
N MET A 22 30.39 8.94 -6.71
CA MET A 22 29.26 8.02 -6.78
C MET A 22 28.67 7.91 -5.38
N SER A 23 27.53 8.57 -5.19
CA SER A 23 26.66 8.37 -4.03
C SER A 23 26.19 6.92 -4.02
N SER A 24 26.94 6.09 -3.30
CA SER A 24 26.50 4.79 -2.84
C SER A 24 25.25 5.01 -1.99
N THR A 25 24.07 4.67 -2.53
CA THR A 25 22.85 4.51 -1.74
C THR A 25 23.09 3.32 -0.81
N SER A 26 23.67 3.60 0.36
CA SER A 26 23.74 2.65 1.45
C SER A 26 22.32 2.44 1.95
N THR A 27 21.68 1.35 1.52
CA THR A 27 20.43 0.87 2.09
C THR A 27 20.70 0.52 3.56
N SER A 28 20.43 1.47 4.45
CA SER A 28 20.33 1.20 5.88
C SER A 28 19.22 0.16 6.10
N PRO A 29 19.35 -0.76 7.06
CA PRO A 29 18.23 -1.63 7.41
C PRO A 29 17.05 -0.74 7.82
N ALA A 30 15.92 -0.87 7.12
CA ALA A 30 14.72 -0.11 7.43
C ALA A 30 14.37 -0.34 8.91
N SER A 31 14.40 0.73 9.69
CA SER A 31 13.99 0.70 11.09
C SER A 31 12.52 0.27 11.16
N ILE A 32 12.15 -0.42 12.24
CA ILE A 32 10.76 -0.83 12.44
C ILE A 32 9.92 0.46 12.56
N PRO A 33 8.89 0.67 11.71
CA PRO A 33 8.09 1.89 11.75
C PRO A 33 7.34 2.04 13.06
N SER A 34 6.98 3.28 13.40
CA SER A 34 6.20 3.55 14.61
C SER A 34 4.76 3.07 14.48
N GLU A 35 4.06 2.92 15.62
CA GLU A 35 2.64 2.57 15.60
C GLU A 35 1.76 3.62 14.92
N ALA A 36 2.18 4.90 14.93
CA ALA A 36 1.51 5.97 14.21
C ALA A 36 1.58 5.76 12.69
N GLU A 37 2.72 5.32 12.17
CA GLU A 37 2.90 4.99 10.76
C GLU A 37 2.02 3.79 10.34
N TRP A 38 1.94 2.77 11.18
CA TRP A 38 1.02 1.64 10.95
C TRP A 38 -0.45 2.07 11.00
N ALA A 39 -0.81 3.01 11.88
CA ALA A 39 -2.15 3.58 11.92
C ALA A 39 -2.48 4.37 10.65
N LYS A 40 -1.51 5.10 10.06
CA LYS A 40 -1.66 5.77 8.76
C LYS A 40 -1.97 4.77 7.64
N ILE A 41 -1.24 3.64 7.60
CA ILE A 41 -1.47 2.56 6.63
C ILE A 41 -2.86 1.97 6.82
N PHE A 42 -3.19 1.54 8.04
CA PHE A 42 -4.45 0.88 8.32
C PHE A 42 -5.64 1.80 8.03
N GLY A 43 -5.56 3.09 8.38
CA GLY A 43 -6.63 4.05 8.11
C GLY A 43 -6.89 4.34 6.62
N ARG A 44 -5.91 4.09 5.75
CA ARG A 44 -6.05 4.23 4.29
C ARG A 44 -6.60 2.98 3.63
N LEU A 45 -6.22 1.81 4.14
CA LEU A 45 -6.57 0.53 3.53
C LEU A 45 -7.83 -0.12 4.13
N ALA A 46 -8.21 0.23 5.36
CA ALA A 46 -9.34 -0.38 6.03
C ALA A 46 -10.69 0.11 5.50
N ASP A 47 -11.63 -0.82 5.44
CA ASP A 47 -12.99 -0.65 5.01
C ASP A 47 -13.95 -0.43 6.17
N LYS A 48 -15.06 0.24 5.85
CA LYS A 48 -16.22 0.43 6.73
C LYS A 48 -17.22 -0.72 6.63
N ALA A 49 -17.02 -1.64 5.70
CA ALA A 49 -17.86 -2.80 5.50
C ALA A 49 -17.00 -4.03 5.25
N ILE A 50 -17.52 -5.19 5.62
CA ILE A 50 -16.95 -6.49 5.27
C ILE A 50 -18.09 -7.42 4.88
N PHE A 51 -17.87 -8.16 3.80
CA PHE A 51 -18.77 -9.16 3.25
C PHE A 51 -18.16 -10.51 3.62
N MET A 52 -18.89 -11.30 4.41
CA MET A 52 -18.42 -12.55 4.99
C MET A 52 -19.08 -13.73 4.27
N ASP A 53 -20.08 -14.36 4.88
CA ASP A 53 -20.75 -15.53 4.33
C ASP A 53 -22.16 -15.19 3.84
N GLU A 54 -22.39 -15.29 2.54
CA GLU A 54 -23.71 -15.05 1.93
C GLU A 54 -24.78 -16.02 2.48
N SER A 55 -24.37 -17.23 2.89
CA SER A 55 -25.29 -18.26 3.37
C SER A 55 -25.82 -17.99 4.78
N ALA A 56 -25.17 -17.12 5.57
CA ALA A 56 -25.68 -16.66 6.86
C ALA A 56 -27.04 -15.94 6.71
N GLY A 57 -27.30 -15.39 5.52
CA GLY A 57 -28.54 -14.74 5.16
C GLY A 57 -28.82 -13.44 5.94
N GLN A 58 -29.94 -12.81 5.61
CA GLN A 58 -30.42 -11.56 6.21
C GLN A 58 -31.29 -11.80 7.46
N CYS A 59 -31.24 -13.00 8.05
CA CYS A 59 -32.11 -13.36 9.18
C CYS A 59 -31.88 -12.38 10.34
N CYS A 60 -32.97 -11.90 10.96
CA CYS A 60 -32.99 -10.86 11.99
C CYS A 60 -31.81 -11.02 12.99
N HIS A 61 -30.69 -10.33 12.75
CA HIS A 61 -29.47 -10.45 13.54
C HIS A 61 -29.76 -10.06 14.99
N SER A 62 -30.00 -11.06 15.86
CA SER A 62 -30.51 -10.97 17.24
C SER A 62 -32.03 -10.81 17.47
N GLY A 63 -32.87 -10.81 16.44
CA GLY A 63 -34.32 -10.65 16.56
C GLY A 63 -35.10 -11.94 16.88
N CYS A 64 -34.53 -13.11 16.61
CA CYS A 64 -35.15 -14.41 16.92
C CYS A 64 -34.53 -15.04 18.17
N ASP A 65 -35.38 -15.54 19.06
CA ASP A 65 -34.95 -16.39 20.17
C ASP A 65 -34.61 -17.78 19.60
N ASN A 66 -33.40 -18.28 19.92
CA ASN A 66 -32.92 -19.63 19.55
C ASN A 66 -32.66 -19.88 18.04
N CYS A 67 -32.25 -18.87 17.27
CA CYS A 67 -31.73 -19.05 15.92
C CYS A 67 -30.22 -19.38 15.95
N GLU A 68 -29.78 -20.42 15.23
CA GLU A 68 -28.36 -20.79 15.13
C GLU A 68 -27.52 -19.70 14.45
N TRP A 69 -28.12 -18.98 13.49
CA TRP A 69 -27.50 -17.90 12.70
C TRP A 69 -27.46 -16.55 13.43
N ARG A 70 -27.79 -16.50 14.73
CA ARG A 70 -27.98 -15.26 15.50
C ARG A 70 -26.75 -14.34 15.50
N TYR A 71 -25.55 -14.91 15.38
CA TYR A 71 -24.28 -14.19 15.38
C TYR A 71 -23.50 -14.35 14.07
N ASP A 72 -24.12 -14.96 13.07
CA ASP A 72 -23.59 -15.03 11.73
C ASP A 72 -24.12 -13.83 10.95
N PHE A 73 -23.21 -13.13 10.29
CA PHE A 73 -23.51 -11.94 9.52
C PHE A 73 -23.02 -12.16 8.10
N ASP A 74 -23.85 -11.84 7.13
CA ASP A 74 -23.42 -11.77 5.73
C ASP A 74 -22.60 -10.49 5.51
N ILE A 75 -23.11 -9.35 5.94
CA ILE A 75 -22.48 -8.04 5.78
C ILE A 75 -22.42 -7.32 7.13
N MET A 76 -21.23 -6.94 7.56
CA MET A 76 -21.06 -6.04 8.69
C MET A 76 -20.67 -4.64 8.21
N ARG A 77 -21.24 -3.61 8.85
CA ARG A 77 -20.93 -2.20 8.56
C ARG A 77 -20.57 -1.45 9.85
N ALA A 78 -19.71 -0.43 9.73
CA ALA A 78 -19.26 0.40 10.84
C ALA A 78 -19.21 1.88 10.42
N ALA A 79 -19.37 2.78 11.40
CA ALA A 79 -19.29 4.24 11.15
C ALA A 79 -17.89 4.68 10.69
N ARG A 80 -16.86 4.02 11.19
CA ARG A 80 -15.44 4.25 10.92
C ARG A 80 -14.79 2.99 10.34
N PRO A 81 -13.70 3.13 9.54
CA PRO A 81 -12.97 1.97 9.03
C PRO A 81 -12.56 1.04 10.17
N LYS A 82 -12.79 -0.26 9.98
CA LYS A 82 -12.55 -1.28 11.03
C LYS A 82 -11.83 -2.50 10.50
N TRP A 83 -12.03 -2.83 9.23
CA TRP A 83 -11.61 -4.10 8.65
C TRP A 83 -10.66 -3.87 7.49
N LEU A 84 -9.42 -4.36 7.60
CA LEU A 84 -8.58 -4.55 6.42
C LEU A 84 -9.00 -5.89 5.79
N VAL A 85 -9.87 -5.83 4.78
CA VAL A 85 -10.44 -7.02 4.15
C VAL A 85 -9.41 -7.78 3.32
N THR A 86 -9.53 -9.10 3.29
CA THR A 86 -8.54 -10.00 2.65
C THR A 86 -8.91 -10.45 1.25
N TYR A 87 -10.07 -10.02 0.73
CA TYR A 87 -10.50 -10.24 -0.65
C TYR A 87 -10.40 -8.94 -1.46
N ALA A 88 -10.32 -9.03 -2.78
CA ALA A 88 -10.36 -7.85 -3.66
C ALA A 88 -11.80 -7.39 -3.91
N GLU A 89 -12.70 -8.34 -4.22
CA GLU A 89 -14.10 -8.08 -4.48
C GLU A 89 -14.96 -9.23 -3.92
N ARG A 90 -16.14 -8.90 -3.41
CA ARG A 90 -17.21 -9.84 -3.13
C ARG A 90 -18.52 -9.26 -3.62
N LYS A 91 -19.37 -10.12 -4.16
CA LYS A 91 -20.71 -9.76 -4.62
C LYS A 91 -21.69 -10.76 -4.06
N PHE A 92 -22.71 -10.24 -3.38
CA PHE A 92 -23.93 -10.95 -3.02
C PHE A 92 -25.07 -10.43 -3.89
N ASP A 93 -26.21 -11.12 -3.93
CA ASP A 93 -27.31 -10.84 -4.88
C ASP A 93 -27.58 -9.35 -5.18
N SER A 94 -27.78 -8.53 -4.15
CA SER A 94 -28.13 -7.11 -4.30
C SER A 94 -26.99 -6.12 -4.02
N ASP A 95 -25.85 -6.59 -3.51
CA ASP A 95 -24.80 -5.74 -2.94
C ASP A 95 -23.42 -6.24 -3.39
N ALA A 96 -22.52 -5.31 -3.73
CA ALA A 96 -21.13 -5.61 -4.05
C ALA A 96 -20.19 -4.77 -3.18
N HIS A 97 -19.05 -5.36 -2.83
CA HIS A 97 -17.99 -4.68 -2.10
C HIS A 97 -16.64 -4.94 -2.75
N THR A 98 -15.99 -3.84 -3.13
CA THR A 98 -14.60 -3.81 -3.56
C THR A 98 -13.76 -3.27 -2.43
N ALA A 99 -12.70 -3.98 -2.09
CA ALA A 99 -11.79 -3.60 -1.02
C ALA A 99 -11.01 -2.33 -1.36
N LYS A 100 -10.82 -1.42 -0.41
CA LYS A 100 -10.10 -0.17 -0.68
C LYS A 100 -8.67 -0.36 -1.15
N TRP A 101 -7.99 -1.41 -0.69
CA TRP A 101 -6.61 -1.65 -1.05
C TRP A 101 -6.43 -1.92 -2.55
N THR A 102 -7.48 -2.34 -3.27
CA THR A 102 -7.39 -2.57 -4.72
C THR A 102 -7.10 -1.29 -5.50
N ALA A 103 -7.51 -0.14 -4.98
CA ALA A 103 -7.26 1.18 -5.60
C ALA A 103 -5.76 1.53 -5.69
N LEU A 104 -4.90 0.82 -4.96
CA LEU A 104 -3.44 0.93 -5.14
C LEU A 104 -3.01 0.53 -6.56
N PHE A 105 -3.76 -0.38 -7.19
CA PHE A 105 -3.44 -0.98 -8.49
C PHE A 105 -4.21 -0.33 -9.65
N ASP A 106 -5.00 0.71 -9.38
CA ASP A 106 -5.68 1.44 -10.44
C ASP A 106 -4.69 2.31 -11.23
N PRO A 107 -4.84 2.40 -12.57
CA PRO A 107 -4.00 3.27 -13.37
C PRO A 107 -4.13 4.72 -12.88
N PRO A 108 -3.05 5.52 -12.90
CA PRO A 108 -3.16 6.93 -12.54
C PRO A 108 -4.10 7.62 -13.53
N ALA A 109 -4.98 8.50 -13.03
CA ALA A 109 -6.03 9.17 -13.81
C ALA A 109 -5.52 9.97 -15.03
N SER A 110 -4.21 10.23 -15.11
CA SER A 110 -3.51 10.93 -16.20
C SER A 110 -2.94 10.02 -17.28
N SER A 111 -3.23 8.71 -17.26
CA SER A 111 -2.80 7.81 -18.35
C SER A 111 -3.56 8.17 -19.63
N PRO A 112 -2.90 8.56 -20.73
CA PRO A 112 -3.59 8.80 -21.99
C PRO A 112 -4.21 7.49 -22.45
N THR A 113 -5.53 7.48 -22.60
CA THR A 113 -6.25 6.49 -23.38
C THR A 113 -5.75 6.63 -24.82
N SER A 114 -4.71 5.86 -25.15
CA SER A 114 -4.17 5.79 -26.50
C SER A 114 -5.26 5.22 -27.40
N SER A 115 -5.92 6.10 -28.14
CA SER A 115 -6.89 5.80 -29.19
C SER A 115 -6.16 5.32 -30.44
N THR A 116 -5.36 4.27 -30.29
CA THR A 116 -4.87 3.49 -31.42
C THR A 116 -5.96 2.48 -31.77
N PRO A 117 -6.46 2.43 -33.02
CA PRO A 117 -7.34 1.34 -33.43
C PRO A 117 -6.56 0.02 -33.28
N MET A 118 -6.93 -0.76 -32.27
CA MET A 118 -6.28 -2.01 -31.88
C MET A 118 -6.63 -3.13 -32.86
N SER A 119 -5.67 -4.01 -33.10
CA SER A 119 -5.82 -5.22 -33.93
C SER A 119 -6.78 -6.22 -33.29
N ASP A 120 -7.49 -7.02 -34.11
CA ASP A 120 -8.31 -8.16 -33.65
C ASP A 120 -7.52 -9.15 -32.77
N GLU A 121 -6.20 -9.26 -32.97
CA GLU A 121 -5.29 -10.09 -32.18
C GLU A 121 -5.09 -9.55 -30.74
N ASP A 122 -5.17 -8.24 -30.53
CA ASP A 122 -5.07 -7.61 -29.21
C ASP A 122 -6.39 -7.65 -28.44
N MET A 123 -7.51 -7.84 -29.15
CA MET A 123 -8.84 -7.93 -28.55
C MET A 123 -9.01 -9.22 -27.71
N PHE A 124 -8.28 -10.29 -28.04
CA PHE A 124 -8.31 -11.55 -27.29
C PHE A 124 -7.45 -11.54 -26.01
N ASN A 125 -6.52 -10.59 -25.89
CA ASN A 125 -5.64 -10.44 -24.72
C ASN A 125 -6.03 -9.27 -23.80
N MET A 126 -7.13 -8.57 -24.09
CA MET A 126 -7.56 -7.38 -23.35
C MET A 126 -8.89 -7.57 -22.61
N GLU A 127 -9.12 -8.75 -22.05
CA GLU A 127 -10.20 -9.00 -21.10
C GLU A 127 -9.62 -9.49 -19.78
N THR A 128 -8.71 -8.73 -19.19
CA THR A 128 -8.61 -8.50 -17.73
C THR A 128 -7.34 -7.71 -17.37
N ALA A 129 -7.57 -6.61 -16.67
CA ALA A 129 -6.64 -5.87 -15.82
C ALA A 129 -5.81 -4.74 -16.48
N GLY A 130 -6.06 -3.52 -15.98
CA GLY A 130 -5.05 -2.45 -15.93
C GLY A 130 -3.82 -2.89 -15.11
N PRO A 131 -2.87 -1.99 -14.76
CA PRO A 131 -1.64 -2.39 -14.09
C PRO A 131 -1.93 -3.06 -12.74
N THR A 132 -2.08 -4.39 -12.76
CA THR A 132 -2.41 -5.22 -11.59
C THR A 132 -1.21 -5.35 -10.66
N SER A 133 -0.13 -4.61 -10.94
CA SER A 133 1.16 -4.72 -10.32
C SER A 133 1.75 -3.33 -10.04
N LEU A 134 2.30 -3.19 -8.84
CA LEU A 134 3.17 -2.09 -8.46
C LEU A 134 4.60 -2.53 -8.75
N ALA A 135 5.41 -1.62 -9.29
CA ALA A 135 6.78 -1.92 -9.72
C ALA A 135 7.82 -1.73 -8.61
N SER A 136 7.56 -0.85 -7.63
CA SER A 136 8.55 -0.50 -6.60
C SER A 136 7.88 0.00 -5.31
N PRO A 137 8.61 -0.03 -4.17
CA PRO A 137 8.14 0.54 -2.91
C PRO A 137 7.84 2.06 -3.00
N THR A 138 8.52 2.78 -3.88
CA THR A 138 8.24 4.20 -4.13
C THR A 138 6.86 4.41 -4.72
N VAL A 139 6.47 3.58 -5.70
CA VAL A 139 5.11 3.64 -6.26
C VAL A 139 4.09 3.27 -5.19
N LEU A 140 4.37 2.28 -4.34
CA LEU A 140 3.49 1.96 -3.21
C LEU A 140 3.32 3.16 -2.27
N ALA A 141 4.40 3.86 -1.91
CA ALA A 141 4.36 5.04 -1.05
C ALA A 141 3.49 6.17 -1.64
N GLU A 142 3.64 6.43 -2.94
CA GLU A 142 2.85 7.41 -3.68
C GLU A 142 1.36 7.03 -3.67
N ARG A 143 1.04 5.78 -4.00
CA ARG A 143 -0.34 5.27 -4.04
C ARG A 143 -1.00 5.28 -2.67
N LEU A 144 -0.30 4.83 -1.64
CA LEU A 144 -0.79 4.90 -0.26
C LEU A 144 -1.06 6.35 0.15
N SER A 145 -0.13 7.26 -0.14
CA SER A 145 -0.30 8.67 0.24
C SER A 145 -1.46 9.34 -0.49
N ALA A 146 -1.77 8.91 -1.72
CA ALA A 146 -2.91 9.39 -2.49
C ALA A 146 -4.28 8.86 -1.99
N LEU A 147 -4.30 7.75 -1.25
CA LEU A 147 -5.55 7.24 -0.68
C LEU A 147 -6.03 8.13 0.48
N PRO A 148 -7.35 8.40 0.56
CA PRO A 148 -7.90 9.21 1.64
C PRO A 148 -7.73 8.50 2.98
N PHE A 149 -7.09 9.17 3.92
CA PHE A 149 -7.01 8.68 5.28
C PHE A 149 -8.36 8.86 5.98
N LEU A 150 -8.85 7.78 6.57
CA LEU A 150 -9.99 7.83 7.49
C LEU A 150 -9.55 7.23 8.82
N ALA A 151 -9.72 7.98 9.90
CA ALA A 151 -9.30 7.53 11.22
C ALA A 151 -9.98 6.19 11.56
N PRO A 152 -9.24 5.09 11.69
CA PRO A 152 -9.83 3.76 11.86
C PRO A 152 -10.21 3.51 13.32
N LEU A 153 -11.00 2.46 13.56
CA LEU A 153 -11.25 1.92 14.89
C LEU A 153 -10.10 1.00 15.30
N GLY A 154 -9.60 1.18 16.52
CA GLY A 154 -8.56 0.32 17.09
C GLY A 154 -7.32 1.07 17.58
N PRO A 155 -6.60 1.83 16.73
CA PRO A 155 -5.43 2.57 17.17
C PRO A 155 -5.76 3.53 18.31
N THR A 156 -4.93 3.50 19.35
CA THR A 156 -4.98 4.48 20.45
C THR A 156 -4.16 5.72 20.15
N VAL A 157 -3.22 5.61 19.20
CA VAL A 157 -2.42 6.71 18.68
C VAL A 157 -3.28 7.67 17.86
N THR A 158 -3.04 8.97 18.04
CA THR A 158 -3.67 10.01 17.22
C THR A 158 -2.75 10.36 16.06
N VAL A 159 -3.34 10.45 14.87
CA VAL A 159 -2.63 10.71 13.62
C VAL A 159 -3.39 11.80 12.88
N THR A 160 -2.66 12.77 12.32
CA THR A 160 -3.28 13.83 11.52
C THR A 160 -3.57 13.33 10.11
N ALA A 161 -4.75 13.64 9.58
CA ALA A 161 -5.24 13.06 8.34
C ALA A 161 -4.41 13.46 7.10
N ASP A 162 -3.90 14.70 7.13
CA ASP A 162 -3.13 15.29 6.03
C ASP A 162 -1.64 14.90 6.04
N GLU A 163 -1.22 14.12 7.05
CA GLU A 163 0.18 13.71 7.16
C GLU A 163 0.50 12.61 6.14
N PRO A 164 1.52 12.81 5.29
CA PRO A 164 1.97 11.79 4.36
C PRO A 164 2.57 10.60 5.11
N LEU A 165 2.60 9.46 4.42
CA LEU A 165 3.29 8.27 4.89
C LEU A 165 4.80 8.43 4.67
N GLU A 166 5.62 8.02 5.64
CA GLU A 166 7.07 8.03 5.45
C GLU A 166 7.48 7.03 4.37
N SER A 167 8.42 7.42 3.50
CA SER A 167 8.89 6.57 2.40
C SER A 167 9.57 5.28 2.92
N GLU A 168 10.23 5.36 4.07
CA GLU A 168 10.84 4.20 4.74
C GLU A 168 9.78 3.21 5.22
N THR A 169 8.66 3.69 5.78
CA THR A 169 7.51 2.86 6.16
C THR A 169 6.95 2.09 4.97
N ALA A 170 6.80 2.74 3.82
CA ALA A 170 6.28 2.10 2.61
C ALA A 170 7.25 1.02 2.07
N ALA A 171 8.57 1.28 2.12
CA ALA A 171 9.58 0.27 1.78
C ALA A 171 9.57 -0.91 2.74
N TRP A 172 9.41 -0.66 4.04
CA TRP A 172 9.28 -1.71 5.04
C TRP A 172 8.01 -2.56 4.81
N LEU A 173 6.87 -1.92 4.53
CA LEU A 173 5.62 -2.62 4.22
C LEU A 173 5.75 -3.45 2.95
N TRP A 174 6.41 -2.90 1.93
CA TRP A 174 6.70 -3.61 0.68
C TRP A 174 7.44 -4.93 0.92
N ASP A 175 8.51 -4.89 1.72
CA ASP A 175 9.30 -6.08 2.06
C ASP A 175 8.47 -7.12 2.83
N LYS A 176 7.53 -6.68 3.68
CA LYS A 176 6.59 -7.57 4.40
C LYS A 176 5.54 -8.21 3.50
N LEU A 177 5.10 -7.48 2.47
CA LEU A 177 4.09 -7.94 1.53
C LEU A 177 4.66 -8.94 0.52
N LEU A 178 5.94 -8.81 0.19
CA LEU A 178 6.63 -9.78 -0.66
C LEU A 178 6.97 -11.07 0.12
N PRO A 179 6.96 -12.24 -0.56
CA PRO A 179 7.41 -13.47 0.06
C PRO A 179 8.92 -13.40 0.35
N PRO A 180 9.39 -14.03 1.45
CA PRO A 180 10.79 -13.98 1.84
C PRO A 180 11.68 -14.55 0.73
N GLY A 181 12.74 -13.80 0.38
CA GLY A 181 13.66 -14.15 -0.70
C GLY A 181 13.29 -13.64 -2.10
N SER A 182 12.13 -12.99 -2.26
CA SER A 182 11.76 -12.33 -3.51
C SER A 182 12.43 -10.95 -3.62
N LYS A 183 13.52 -10.86 -4.37
CA LYS A 183 14.32 -9.61 -4.50
C LYS A 183 13.90 -8.68 -5.65
N SER A 184 12.91 -9.07 -6.47
CA SER A 184 12.60 -8.34 -7.71
C SER A 184 11.17 -8.51 -8.23
N ALA A 185 10.26 -9.09 -7.44
CA ALA A 185 8.86 -9.21 -7.88
C ALA A 185 8.11 -7.90 -7.63
N GLY A 186 7.40 -7.41 -8.65
CA GLY A 186 6.37 -6.41 -8.45
C GLY A 186 5.28 -6.95 -7.52
N LEU A 187 4.73 -6.08 -6.67
CA LEU A 187 3.60 -6.43 -5.83
C LEU A 187 2.35 -6.47 -6.70
N THR A 188 1.67 -7.61 -6.81
CA THR A 188 0.41 -7.71 -7.57
C THR A 188 -0.80 -7.67 -6.64
N ALA A 189 -1.98 -7.31 -7.16
CA ALA A 189 -3.23 -7.35 -6.38
C ALA A 189 -3.50 -8.76 -5.82
N ARG A 190 -3.27 -9.80 -6.64
CA ARG A 190 -3.39 -11.21 -6.21
C ARG A 190 -2.38 -11.58 -5.12
N LEU A 191 -1.17 -11.03 -5.18
CA LEU A 191 -0.16 -11.25 -4.14
C LEU A 191 -0.56 -10.56 -2.83
N MET A 192 -1.04 -9.32 -2.92
CA MET A 192 -1.58 -8.56 -1.78
C MET A 192 -2.72 -9.33 -1.11
N GLU A 193 -3.72 -9.78 -1.88
CA GLU A 193 -4.85 -10.56 -1.39
C GLU A 193 -4.40 -11.81 -0.63
N ARG A 194 -3.53 -12.62 -1.26
CA ARG A 194 -2.97 -13.82 -0.64
C ARG A 194 -2.25 -13.50 0.65
N ARG A 195 -1.44 -12.43 0.68
CA ARG A 195 -0.67 -12.05 1.86
C ARG A 195 -1.55 -11.59 3.00
N LEU A 196 -2.57 -10.77 2.71
CA LEU A 196 -3.56 -10.35 3.71
C LEU A 196 -4.31 -11.56 4.27
N LYS A 197 -4.67 -12.54 3.43
CA LYS A 197 -5.31 -13.79 3.86
C LYS A 197 -4.41 -14.62 4.78
N GLU A 198 -3.11 -14.69 4.49
CA GLU A 198 -2.11 -15.34 5.35
C GLU A 198 -2.02 -14.65 6.70
N TRP A 199 -1.88 -13.32 6.73
CA TRP A 199 -1.83 -12.53 7.98
C TRP A 199 -3.10 -12.72 8.82
N ALA A 200 -4.25 -12.83 8.15
CA ALA A 200 -5.54 -13.04 8.80
C ALA A 200 -5.77 -14.47 9.27
N ASN A 201 -4.82 -15.39 9.07
CA ASN A 201 -4.98 -16.83 9.33
C ASN A 201 -6.23 -17.41 8.62
N GLY A 202 -6.44 -17.01 7.36
CA GLY A 202 -7.58 -17.45 6.55
C GLY A 202 -8.89 -16.70 6.79
N LYS A 203 -8.96 -15.76 7.74
CA LYS A 203 -10.16 -14.92 7.95
C LYS A 203 -10.37 -13.92 6.81
N ASP A 204 -11.58 -13.39 6.71
CA ASP A 204 -11.96 -12.43 5.65
C ASP A 204 -11.51 -11.00 5.91
N SER A 205 -10.98 -10.72 7.10
CA SER A 205 -10.35 -9.44 7.42
C SER A 205 -9.35 -9.54 8.56
N LEU A 206 -8.53 -8.49 8.67
CA LEU A 206 -7.76 -8.16 9.85
C LEU A 206 -8.40 -6.96 10.55
N MET A 207 -8.58 -7.06 11.87
CA MET A 207 -8.81 -5.87 12.69
C MET A 207 -7.48 -5.26 13.11
N TRP A 208 -7.51 -4.05 13.66
CA TRP A 208 -6.30 -3.34 14.11
C TRP A 208 -5.37 -4.20 14.98
N GLY A 209 -5.92 -4.95 15.94
CA GLY A 209 -5.12 -5.80 16.82
C GLY A 209 -4.37 -6.91 16.08
N ASP A 210 -5.01 -7.55 15.09
CA ASP A 210 -4.40 -8.60 14.28
C ASP A 210 -3.33 -8.01 13.35
N PHE A 211 -3.64 -6.88 12.71
CA PHE A 211 -2.70 -6.13 11.87
C PHE A 211 -1.47 -5.69 12.67
N LEU A 212 -1.67 -5.09 13.83
CA LEU A 212 -0.59 -4.63 14.71
C LEU A 212 0.29 -5.79 15.20
N ALA A 213 -0.31 -6.94 15.51
CA ALA A 213 0.43 -8.13 15.88
C ALA A 213 1.33 -8.62 14.72
N GLU A 214 0.85 -8.55 13.49
CA GLU A 214 1.64 -8.92 12.30
C GLU A 214 2.75 -7.90 12.01
N MET A 215 2.47 -6.60 12.16
CA MET A 215 3.49 -5.56 11.95
C MET A 215 4.65 -5.64 12.96
N ARG A 216 4.41 -6.22 14.14
CA ARG A 216 5.42 -6.40 15.20
C ARG A 216 6.24 -7.70 15.09
N ARG A 217 5.83 -8.65 14.25
CA ARG A 217 6.59 -9.88 13.98
C ARG A 217 7.76 -9.60 13.04
#